data_AF-A0A8S3H7Q5-F1
#
_entry.id   AF-A0A8S3H7Q5-F1
#
_cell.length_a   1.000
_cell.length_b   1.000
_cell.length_c   1.000
_cell.angle_alpha   90.00
_cell.angle_beta   90.00
_cell.angle_gamma   90.00
#
_symmetry.space_group_name_H-M   'P 1'
#
loop_
_entity.id
_entity.type
_entity.pdbx_description
1 polymer ?
#
loop_
_entity_poly.entity_id
_entity_poly.type
_entity_poly.pdbx_seq_one_letter_code
_entity_poly.pdbx_strand_id
1 'polypeptide(L)'
;MSSKEIDVVSVDDFDPQRALGLWHILATNLDMWKTKLAPTITYSIHDELPDGRIRINDLVEYYTKRLFAGFAPANIKGIDTQSANKSSRFQWRGNGLLKLFTSDFGIIFVDNETPADQPYQWIGTMFSSTLFTHAGVDLMTQYLTQKQELHDEQIRIASENGTLQTCDCCCDDQLLDDDMISCDNNHRFCQTCIRNYIETGFITNGECFFTCLNPTCKYEYSTSLMNQLLAPTLFSRLLIKIQQEELRLANIQNFEQCKYCTFGTSMTTFLIYG
;
A
#
# COMPACT_ATOMS: atom_id res chain seq x y z
N MET A 1 -26.44 5.11 -16.74
CA MET A 1 -25.92 6.37 -17.27
C MET A 1 -24.92 6.05 -18.35
N SER A 2 -25.03 6.69 -19.50
CA SER A 2 -24.28 6.43 -20.73
C SER A 2 -22.94 7.14 -20.75
N SER A 3 -22.00 6.67 -21.58
CA SER A 3 -20.70 7.34 -21.79
C SER A 3 -20.87 8.81 -22.19
N LYS A 4 -21.89 9.14 -23.00
CA LYS A 4 -22.15 10.51 -23.47
C LYS A 4 -22.51 11.45 -22.33
N GLU A 5 -23.25 10.96 -21.34
CA GLU A 5 -23.61 11.78 -20.17
C GLU A 5 -22.36 12.10 -19.34
N ILE A 6 -21.45 11.13 -19.18
CA ILE A 6 -20.19 11.35 -18.47
C ILE A 6 -19.31 12.34 -19.23
N ASP A 7 -19.24 12.26 -20.57
CA ASP A 7 -18.49 13.21 -21.39
C ASP A 7 -18.94 14.67 -21.15
N VAL A 8 -20.24 14.89 -20.97
CA VAL A 8 -20.84 16.21 -20.71
C VAL A 8 -20.52 16.71 -19.31
N VAL A 9 -20.58 15.86 -18.28
CA VAL A 9 -20.38 16.30 -16.89
C VAL A 9 -18.93 16.28 -16.44
N SER A 10 -18.03 15.63 -17.18
CA SER A 10 -16.60 15.64 -16.87
C SER A 10 -15.99 17.03 -17.05
N VAL A 11 -15.01 17.38 -16.23
CA VAL A 11 -14.30 18.67 -16.32
C VAL A 11 -13.52 18.76 -17.64
N ASP A 12 -13.40 19.94 -18.24
CA ASP A 12 -12.72 20.07 -19.54
C ASP A 12 -11.19 20.05 -19.40
N ASP A 13 -10.67 20.71 -18.38
CA ASP A 13 -9.24 20.80 -18.09
C ASP A 13 -8.91 19.95 -16.85
N PHE A 14 -8.33 18.79 -17.08
CA PHE A 14 -7.80 17.92 -16.03
C PHE A 14 -6.33 17.63 -16.31
N ASP A 15 -5.47 17.94 -15.34
CA ASP A 15 -4.07 17.54 -15.37
C ASP A 15 -3.89 16.29 -14.50
N PRO A 16 -3.66 15.12 -15.10
CA PRO A 16 -3.52 13.89 -14.33
C PRO A 16 -2.27 13.86 -13.43
N GLN A 17 -1.24 14.67 -13.71
CA GLN A 17 -0.05 14.75 -12.84
C GLN A 17 -0.43 15.27 -11.45
N ARG A 18 -1.42 16.18 -11.39
CA ARG A 18 -1.94 16.73 -10.13
C ARG A 18 -2.82 15.73 -9.38
N ALA A 19 -3.22 14.63 -10.00
CA ALA A 19 -4.05 13.60 -9.38
C ALA A 19 -3.24 12.39 -8.89
N LEU A 20 -1.91 12.39 -9.01
CA LEU A 20 -1.07 11.30 -8.51
C LEU A 20 -1.08 11.23 -6.98
N GLY A 21 -0.81 10.05 -6.44
CA GLY A 21 -0.76 9.80 -5.00
C GLY A 21 -2.00 9.08 -4.46
N LEU A 22 -2.10 9.05 -3.13
CA LEU A 22 -3.13 8.36 -2.39
C LEU A 22 -4.39 9.22 -2.26
N TRP A 23 -5.52 8.62 -2.57
CA TRP A 23 -6.85 9.20 -2.42
C TRP A 23 -7.71 8.33 -1.50
N HIS A 24 -8.42 8.97 -0.59
CA HIS A 24 -9.44 8.34 0.23
C HIS A 24 -10.81 8.51 -0.42
N ILE A 25 -11.62 7.46 -0.50
CA ILE A 25 -13.02 7.57 -0.95
C ILE A 25 -13.88 7.87 0.28
N LEU A 26 -14.54 9.04 0.29
CA LEU A 26 -15.28 9.54 1.46
C LEU A 26 -16.77 9.30 1.34
N ALA A 27 -17.28 9.43 0.12
CA ALA A 27 -18.68 9.21 -0.20
C ALA A 27 -18.78 8.50 -1.54
N THR A 28 -19.64 7.50 -1.59
CA THR A 28 -19.89 6.73 -2.80
C THR A 28 -21.28 6.15 -2.79
N ASN A 29 -21.88 6.00 -3.97
CA ASN A 29 -23.11 5.25 -4.17
C ASN A 29 -22.88 3.91 -4.90
N LEU A 30 -21.62 3.53 -5.16
CA LEU A 30 -21.31 2.26 -5.80
C LEU A 30 -21.51 1.10 -4.81
N ASP A 31 -22.34 0.13 -5.20
CA ASP A 31 -22.69 -1.02 -4.36
C ASP A 31 -21.47 -1.83 -3.91
N MET A 32 -20.39 -1.84 -4.70
CA MET A 32 -19.18 -2.58 -4.39
C MET A 32 -18.52 -2.14 -3.07
N TRP A 33 -18.74 -0.91 -2.62
CA TRP A 33 -18.15 -0.38 -1.39
C TRP A 33 -18.97 -0.67 -0.13
N LYS A 34 -20.24 -1.06 -0.25
CA LYS A 34 -21.15 -1.24 0.89
C LYS A 34 -20.67 -2.24 1.94
N THR A 35 -19.78 -3.17 1.58
CA THR A 35 -19.24 -4.21 2.47
C THR A 35 -17.73 -4.08 2.70
N LYS A 36 -17.12 -2.97 2.26
CA LYS A 36 -15.68 -2.72 2.31
C LYS A 36 -15.42 -1.55 3.26
N LEU A 37 -14.34 -1.61 4.04
CA LEU A 37 -13.96 -0.51 4.93
C LEU A 37 -12.74 0.23 4.38
N ALA A 38 -12.74 1.55 4.64
CA ALA A 38 -11.67 2.48 4.34
C ALA A 38 -11.07 2.33 2.94
N PRO A 39 -11.89 2.35 1.86
CA PRO A 39 -11.36 2.18 0.53
C PRO A 39 -10.50 3.39 0.10
N THR A 40 -9.33 3.08 -0.43
CA THR A 40 -8.39 4.05 -0.98
C THR A 40 -8.01 3.69 -2.40
N ILE A 41 -7.55 4.68 -3.15
CA ILE A 41 -7.02 4.53 -4.49
C ILE A 41 -5.68 5.25 -4.57
N THR A 42 -4.65 4.59 -5.08
CA THR A 42 -3.34 5.19 -5.33
C THR A 42 -3.07 5.26 -6.82
N TYR A 43 -2.88 6.47 -7.33
CA TYR A 43 -2.55 6.73 -8.73
C TYR A 43 -1.05 6.96 -8.90
N SER A 44 -0.45 6.28 -9.89
CA SER A 44 0.95 6.51 -10.31
C SER A 44 1.07 6.42 -11.83
N ILE A 45 2.02 7.13 -12.43
CA ILE A 45 2.25 7.03 -13.88
C ILE A 45 2.65 5.60 -14.23
N HIS A 46 1.93 5.01 -15.19
CA HIS A 46 2.32 3.74 -15.81
C HIS A 46 3.30 4.02 -16.95
N ASP A 47 2.83 4.74 -17.97
CA ASP A 47 3.62 5.25 -19.08
C ASP A 47 2.87 6.34 -19.87
N GLU A 48 3.55 6.90 -20.87
CA GLU A 48 2.98 7.81 -21.85
C GLU A 48 2.86 7.08 -23.19
N LEU A 49 1.69 7.20 -23.82
CA LEU A 49 1.42 6.68 -25.15
C LEU A 49 2.10 7.56 -26.22
N PRO A 50 2.38 7.02 -27.42
CA PRO A 50 3.02 7.78 -28.50
C PRO A 50 2.29 9.05 -28.93
N ASP A 51 1.00 9.17 -28.63
CA ASP A 51 0.16 10.33 -28.92
C ASP A 51 0.09 11.34 -27.76
N GLY A 52 0.92 11.17 -26.72
CA GLY A 52 1.02 12.06 -25.56
C GLY A 52 -0.02 11.80 -24.48
N ARG A 53 -0.96 10.87 -24.70
CA ARG A 53 -1.91 10.45 -23.66
C ARG A 53 -1.22 9.61 -22.62
N ILE A 54 -1.67 9.69 -21.38
CA ILE A 54 -1.05 8.90 -20.32
C ILE A 54 -1.84 7.64 -19.97
N ARG A 55 -1.13 6.69 -19.38
CA ARG A 55 -1.71 5.59 -18.62
C ARG A 55 -1.29 5.69 -17.17
N ILE A 56 -2.23 5.41 -16.26
CA ILE A 56 -2.04 5.51 -14.81
C ILE A 56 -2.26 4.12 -14.22
N ASN A 57 -1.37 3.68 -13.33
CA ASN A 57 -1.66 2.53 -12.48
C ASN A 57 -2.71 2.94 -11.44
N ASP A 58 -3.75 2.13 -11.34
CA ASP A 58 -4.80 2.25 -10.33
C ASP A 58 -4.63 1.11 -9.32
N LEU A 59 -4.20 1.45 -8.11
CA LEU A 59 -4.16 0.53 -6.97
C LEU A 59 -5.23 0.90 -5.97
N VAL A 60 -6.26 0.07 -5.91
CA VAL A 60 -7.34 0.15 -4.94
C VAL A 60 -7.01 -0.73 -3.73
N GLU A 61 -7.10 -0.20 -2.52
CA GLU A 61 -6.90 -0.94 -1.27
C GLU A 61 -8.11 -0.75 -0.34
N TYR A 62 -8.48 -1.79 0.39
CA TYR A 62 -9.60 -1.76 1.34
C TYR A 62 -9.55 -2.97 2.27
N TYR A 63 -10.40 -2.95 3.30
CA TYR A 63 -10.62 -4.11 4.16
C TYR A 63 -11.96 -4.77 3.84
N THR A 64 -11.97 -6.10 3.80
CA THR A 64 -13.18 -6.89 3.55
C THR A 64 -13.41 -7.89 4.67
N LYS A 65 -14.68 -8.10 5.02
CA LYS A 65 -15.06 -9.10 6.02
C LYS A 65 -14.74 -10.50 5.50
N ARG A 66 -14.02 -11.29 6.30
CA ARG A 66 -13.79 -12.72 6.07
C ARG A 66 -14.55 -13.54 7.11
N LEU A 67 -15.03 -14.70 6.68
CA LEU A 67 -15.70 -15.63 7.57
C LEU A 67 -14.70 -16.05 8.66
N PHE A 68 -15.09 -15.90 9.93
CA PHE A 68 -14.30 -16.27 11.12
C PHE A 68 -13.00 -15.50 11.39
N ALA A 69 -12.63 -14.52 10.57
CA ALA A 69 -11.35 -13.80 10.68
C ALA A 69 -11.48 -12.27 10.69
N GLY A 70 -12.66 -11.75 11.01
CA GLY A 70 -12.89 -10.30 11.08
C GLY A 70 -12.70 -9.61 9.72
N PHE A 71 -12.11 -8.42 9.72
CA PHE A 71 -11.73 -7.69 8.50
C PHE A 71 -10.30 -8.04 8.10
N ALA A 72 -10.06 -8.22 6.80
CA ALA A 72 -8.73 -8.50 6.27
C ALA A 72 -8.43 -7.58 5.08
N PRO A 73 -7.15 -7.18 4.89
CA PRO A 73 -6.76 -6.34 3.77
C PRO A 73 -6.94 -7.06 2.43
N ALA A 74 -7.33 -6.29 1.42
CA ALA A 74 -7.50 -6.71 0.04
C ALA A 74 -7.13 -5.56 -0.90
N ASN A 75 -6.79 -5.91 -2.14
CA ASN A 75 -6.49 -4.92 -3.18
C ASN A 75 -7.05 -5.32 -4.55
N ILE A 76 -7.27 -4.31 -5.39
CA ILE A 76 -7.61 -4.44 -6.80
C ILE A 76 -6.58 -3.60 -7.58
N LYS A 77 -6.04 -4.17 -8.66
CA LYS A 77 -5.05 -3.50 -9.51
C LYS A 77 -5.62 -3.34 -10.91
N GLY A 78 -5.45 -2.16 -11.48
CA GLY A 78 -5.84 -1.84 -12.84
C GLY A 78 -4.94 -0.80 -13.49
N ILE A 79 -5.25 -0.50 -14.74
CA ILE A 79 -4.61 0.56 -15.51
C ILE A 79 -5.71 1.43 -16.11
N ASP A 80 -5.63 2.72 -15.86
CA ASP A 80 -6.47 3.74 -16.47
C ASP A 80 -5.79 4.29 -17.71
N THR A 81 -6.47 4.21 -18.84
CA THR A 81 -6.00 4.77 -20.10
C THR A 81 -6.76 6.03 -20.42
N GLN A 82 -6.05 7.16 -20.56
CA GLN A 82 -6.66 8.45 -20.88
C GLN A 82 -7.31 8.42 -22.28
N SER A 83 -8.50 9.00 -22.37
CA SER A 83 -9.25 9.16 -23.61
C SER A 83 -8.60 10.19 -24.52
N ALA A 84 -8.67 9.96 -25.83
CA ALA A 84 -8.23 10.93 -26.84
C ALA A 84 -9.16 12.14 -26.97
N ASN A 85 -10.42 12.01 -26.53
CA ASN A 85 -11.42 13.04 -26.74
C ASN A 85 -11.45 14.09 -25.62
N LYS A 86 -11.06 13.71 -24.40
CA LYS A 86 -11.18 14.57 -23.22
C LYS A 86 -10.20 14.15 -22.14
N SER A 87 -9.44 15.11 -21.61
CA SER A 87 -8.34 14.91 -20.65
C SER A 87 -8.78 14.24 -19.35
N SER A 88 -10.01 14.49 -18.93
CA SER A 88 -10.65 13.97 -17.71
C SER A 88 -11.36 12.63 -17.89
N ARG A 89 -11.29 12.02 -19.07
CA ARG A 89 -11.96 10.75 -19.38
C ARG A 89 -10.96 9.61 -19.45
N PHE A 90 -11.33 8.49 -18.84
CA PHE A 90 -10.46 7.33 -18.70
C PHE A 90 -11.23 6.03 -18.94
N GLN A 91 -10.54 5.05 -19.49
CA GLN A 91 -10.97 3.67 -19.51
C GLN A 91 -10.07 2.84 -18.58
N TRP A 92 -10.66 2.32 -17.52
CA TRP A 92 -10.03 1.39 -16.60
C TRP A 92 -10.01 -0.01 -17.18
N ARG A 93 -8.92 -0.74 -16.93
CA ARG A 93 -8.80 -2.19 -17.20
C ARG A 93 -8.13 -2.90 -16.05
N GLY A 94 -8.74 -3.99 -15.57
CA GLY A 94 -8.19 -4.79 -14.48
C GLY A 94 -6.91 -5.53 -14.85
N ASN A 95 -6.14 -5.94 -13.84
CA ASN A 95 -4.94 -6.76 -14.01
C ASN A 95 -5.20 -8.24 -13.66
N GLY A 96 -4.32 -9.15 -14.11
CA GLY A 96 -4.43 -10.59 -13.88
C GLY A 96 -5.76 -11.19 -14.37
N LEU A 97 -6.49 -11.85 -13.46
CA LEU A 97 -7.82 -12.41 -13.72
C LEU A 97 -8.88 -11.34 -14.05
N LEU A 98 -8.64 -10.08 -13.65
CA LEU A 98 -9.56 -8.97 -13.91
C LEU A 98 -9.35 -8.31 -15.28
N LYS A 99 -8.41 -8.78 -16.10
CA LYS A 99 -8.14 -8.21 -17.45
C LYS A 99 -9.32 -8.27 -18.42
N LEU A 100 -10.30 -9.14 -18.13
CA LEU A 100 -11.54 -9.27 -18.89
C LEU A 100 -12.56 -8.17 -18.56
N PHE A 101 -12.34 -7.40 -17.49
CA PHE A 101 -13.22 -6.32 -17.06
C PHE A 101 -12.63 -4.96 -17.42
N THR A 102 -13.49 -4.09 -17.94
CA THR A 102 -13.19 -2.70 -18.26
C THR A 102 -14.30 -1.80 -17.75
N SER A 103 -13.97 -0.56 -17.43
CA SER A 103 -14.95 0.44 -16.99
C SER A 103 -14.59 1.81 -17.57
N ASP A 104 -15.57 2.52 -18.13
CA ASP A 104 -15.38 3.90 -18.57
C ASP A 104 -15.82 4.85 -17.46
N PHE A 105 -14.96 5.81 -17.11
CA PHE A 105 -15.22 6.78 -16.06
C PHE A 105 -14.61 8.16 -16.38
N GLY A 106 -15.10 9.18 -15.69
CA GLY A 106 -14.65 10.55 -15.89
C GLY A 106 -14.50 11.30 -14.59
N ILE A 107 -13.59 12.26 -14.57
CA ILE A 107 -13.44 13.21 -13.48
C ILE A 107 -14.49 14.31 -13.68
N ILE A 108 -15.45 14.41 -12.77
CA ILE A 108 -16.60 15.33 -12.84
C ILE A 108 -16.42 16.57 -11.98
N PHE A 109 -15.45 16.52 -11.08
CA PHE A 109 -15.13 17.59 -10.15
C PHE A 109 -13.65 17.52 -9.79
N VAL A 110 -13.01 18.69 -9.75
CA VAL A 110 -11.74 18.92 -9.08
C VAL A 110 -11.90 20.19 -8.25
N ASP A 111 -11.22 20.30 -7.12
CA ASP A 111 -11.24 21.55 -6.37
C ASP A 111 -10.60 22.69 -7.19
N ASN A 112 -11.11 23.91 -6.97
CA ASN A 112 -10.66 25.13 -7.65
C ASN A 112 -9.91 26.09 -6.72
N GLU A 113 -9.74 25.72 -5.45
CA GLU A 113 -9.02 26.52 -4.45
C GLU A 113 -7.51 26.18 -4.44
N THR A 114 -7.13 24.99 -4.91
CA THR A 114 -5.72 24.60 -4.98
C THR A 114 -5.01 25.24 -6.18
N PRO A 115 -3.86 25.92 -5.96
CA PRO A 115 -3.04 26.49 -7.02
C PRO A 115 -2.71 25.48 -8.13
N ALA A 116 -2.61 25.96 -9.38
CA ALA A 116 -2.44 25.13 -10.56
C ALA A 116 -1.13 24.31 -10.56
N ASP A 117 -0.12 24.72 -9.79
CA ASP A 117 1.16 24.05 -9.62
C ASP A 117 1.18 23.03 -8.47
N GLN A 118 0.05 22.81 -7.79
CA GLN A 118 -0.08 21.89 -6.66
C GLN A 118 -1.06 20.73 -6.95
N PRO A 119 -0.86 19.56 -6.32
CA PRO A 119 -1.77 18.42 -6.46
C PRO A 119 -3.21 18.77 -6.03
N TYR A 120 -4.20 18.25 -6.76
CA TYR A 120 -5.60 18.39 -6.36
C TYR A 120 -5.81 17.82 -4.96
N GLN A 121 -6.68 18.47 -4.18
CA GLN A 121 -7.05 18.03 -2.86
C GLN A 121 -8.39 17.29 -2.84
N TRP A 122 -9.28 17.60 -3.76
CA TRP A 122 -10.57 16.92 -3.90
C TRP A 122 -10.86 16.59 -5.36
N ILE A 123 -11.34 15.37 -5.60
CA ILE A 123 -11.86 14.95 -6.90
C ILE A 123 -13.18 14.22 -6.75
N GLY A 124 -14.04 14.40 -7.74
CA GLY A 124 -15.23 13.58 -7.96
C GLY A 124 -15.05 12.75 -9.22
N THR A 125 -15.30 11.45 -9.14
CA THR A 125 -15.27 10.54 -10.29
C THR A 125 -16.67 10.01 -10.55
N MET A 126 -16.94 9.62 -11.79
CA MET A 126 -18.21 9.08 -12.20
C MET A 126 -18.04 7.94 -13.19
N PHE A 127 -18.66 6.81 -12.88
CA PHE A 127 -18.54 5.56 -13.61
C PHE A 127 -19.80 5.27 -14.42
N SER A 128 -19.60 4.77 -15.64
CA SER A 128 -20.68 4.18 -16.41
C SER A 128 -21.14 2.86 -15.80
N SER A 129 -22.40 2.48 -16.07
CA SER A 129 -22.88 1.16 -15.64
C SER A 129 -22.15 0.06 -16.39
N THR A 130 -21.70 -0.97 -15.67
CA THR A 130 -21.10 -2.18 -16.24
C THR A 130 -22.05 -3.37 -16.07
N LEU A 131 -21.65 -4.56 -16.52
CA LEU A 131 -22.38 -5.80 -16.24
C LEU A 131 -22.43 -6.17 -14.74
N PHE A 132 -21.61 -5.53 -13.91
CA PHE A 132 -21.41 -5.88 -12.50
C PHE A 132 -21.80 -4.76 -11.53
N THR A 133 -21.87 -3.52 -12.01
CA THR A 133 -22.11 -2.34 -11.17
C THR A 133 -23.04 -1.36 -11.87
N HIS A 134 -23.96 -0.77 -11.11
CA HIS A 134 -24.70 0.41 -11.56
C HIS A 134 -23.75 1.59 -11.74
N ALA A 135 -24.16 2.57 -12.53
CA ALA A 135 -23.42 3.83 -12.63
C ALA A 135 -23.34 4.47 -11.25
N GLY A 136 -22.18 5.05 -10.93
CA GLY A 136 -21.96 5.62 -9.60
C GLY A 136 -20.92 6.71 -9.59
N VAL A 137 -20.80 7.33 -8.43
CA VAL A 137 -19.94 8.49 -8.17
C VAL A 137 -19.13 8.20 -6.94
N ASP A 138 -17.85 8.55 -6.98
CA ASP A 138 -17.00 8.63 -5.80
C ASP A 138 -16.60 10.09 -5.57
N LEU A 139 -16.65 10.55 -4.32
CA LEU A 139 -16.02 11.79 -3.87
C LEU A 139 -14.80 11.44 -3.03
N MET A 140 -13.65 11.99 -3.38
CA MET A 140 -12.35 11.59 -2.86
C MET A 140 -11.51 12.78 -2.41
N THR A 141 -10.62 12.56 -1.44
CA THR A 141 -9.65 13.57 -0.99
C THR A 141 -8.25 13.00 -0.77
N GLN A 142 -7.23 13.84 -0.93
CA GLN A 142 -5.86 13.57 -0.47
C GLN A 142 -5.62 13.98 0.99
N TYR A 143 -6.54 14.71 1.63
CA TYR A 143 -6.39 15.15 3.03
C TYR A 143 -6.40 13.97 4.00
N LEU A 144 -5.28 13.82 4.73
CA LEU A 144 -4.98 12.78 5.73
C LEU A 144 -5.99 12.68 6.90
N THR A 145 -6.85 13.68 7.09
CA THR A 145 -7.73 13.82 8.25
C THR A 145 -8.65 12.62 8.45
N GLN A 146 -9.10 11.97 7.36
CA GLN A 146 -9.99 10.82 7.48
C GLN A 146 -9.30 9.52 7.90
N LYS A 147 -8.00 9.33 7.64
CA LYS A 147 -7.30 8.15 8.16
C LYS A 147 -7.22 8.21 9.69
N GLN A 148 -6.97 9.40 10.24
CA GLN A 148 -6.98 9.64 11.67
C GLN A 148 -8.39 9.53 12.24
N GLU A 149 -9.39 10.19 11.65
CA GLU A 149 -10.78 10.10 12.12
C GLU A 149 -11.34 8.67 12.07
N LEU A 150 -11.02 7.88 11.03
CA LEU A 150 -11.44 6.47 10.94
C LEU A 150 -10.74 5.61 11.99
N HIS A 151 -9.46 5.86 12.22
CA HIS A 151 -8.71 5.16 13.26
C HIS A 151 -9.23 5.51 14.65
N ASP A 152 -9.49 6.80 14.91
CA ASP A 152 -10.08 7.30 16.14
C ASP A 152 -11.49 6.73 16.37
N GLU A 153 -12.30 6.64 15.31
CA GLU A 153 -13.62 6.02 15.35
C GLU A 153 -13.53 4.51 15.63
N GLN A 154 -12.57 3.81 15.02
CA GLN A 154 -12.32 2.40 15.31
C GLN A 154 -11.89 2.20 16.76
N ILE A 155 -11.02 3.08 17.28
CA ILE A 155 -10.62 3.07 18.69
C ILE A 155 -11.85 3.31 19.58
N ARG A 156 -12.73 4.27 19.23
CA ARG A 156 -13.97 4.52 19.97
C ARG A 156 -14.87 3.28 20.03
N ILE A 157 -15.15 2.67 18.88
CA ILE A 157 -15.98 1.45 18.79
C ILE A 157 -15.32 0.29 19.55
N ALA A 158 -14.00 0.12 19.43
CA ALA A 158 -13.28 -0.93 20.15
C ALA A 158 -13.28 -0.70 21.67
N SER A 159 -13.22 0.56 22.10
CA SER A 159 -13.34 0.96 23.51
C SER A 159 -14.71 0.60 24.07
N GLU A 160 -15.79 0.96 23.36
CA GLU A 160 -17.17 0.64 23.74
C GLU A 160 -17.42 -0.88 23.82
N ASN A 161 -16.75 -1.66 22.97
CA ASN A 161 -16.85 -3.12 22.94
C ASN A 161 -15.84 -3.84 23.84
N GLY A 162 -14.92 -3.13 24.51
CA GLY A 162 -13.88 -3.71 25.35
C GLY A 162 -12.86 -4.57 24.59
N THR A 163 -12.61 -4.27 23.32
CA THR A 163 -11.70 -5.03 22.45
C THR A 163 -10.36 -4.35 22.20
N LEU A 164 -10.11 -3.20 22.83
CA LEU A 164 -8.81 -2.54 22.78
C LEU A 164 -7.71 -3.43 23.37
N GLN A 165 -6.51 -3.29 22.81
CA GLN A 165 -5.32 -4.03 23.17
C GLN A 165 -4.33 -3.12 23.91
N THR A 166 -3.46 -3.75 24.70
CA THR A 166 -2.37 -3.05 25.41
C THR A 166 -1.03 -3.56 24.93
N CYS A 167 -0.12 -2.65 24.61
CA CYS A 167 1.24 -2.98 24.21
C CYS A 167 2.12 -3.36 25.42
N ASP A 168 2.76 -4.53 25.36
CA ASP A 168 3.67 -5.01 26.41
C ASP A 168 4.97 -4.16 26.54
N CYS A 169 5.25 -3.26 25.59
CA CYS A 169 6.46 -2.43 25.58
C CYS A 169 6.22 -0.98 26.02
N CYS A 170 5.25 -0.29 25.42
CA CYS A 170 4.96 1.11 25.73
C CYS A 170 3.79 1.32 26.68
N CYS A 171 3.06 0.25 27.04
CA CYS A 171 1.85 0.30 27.86
C CYS A 171 0.72 1.17 27.29
N ASP A 172 0.75 1.49 26.00
CA ASP A 172 -0.37 2.12 25.30
C ASP A 172 -1.53 1.12 25.22
N ASP A 173 -2.69 1.52 25.71
CA ASP A 173 -3.91 0.73 25.85
C ASP A 173 -5.02 1.13 24.86
N GLN A 174 -4.73 2.05 23.93
CA GLN A 174 -5.66 2.52 22.91
C GLN A 174 -5.33 1.94 21.53
N LEU A 175 -5.00 0.65 21.50
CA LEU A 175 -4.55 -0.01 20.27
C LEU A 175 -5.62 -0.97 19.74
N LEU A 176 -5.80 -0.98 18.43
CA LEU A 176 -6.60 -2.00 17.77
C LEU A 176 -5.80 -3.31 17.67
N ASP A 177 -6.49 -4.43 17.46
CA ASP A 177 -5.83 -5.72 17.26
C ASP A 177 -4.87 -5.69 16.07
N ASP A 178 -5.24 -4.98 15.00
CA ASP A 178 -4.43 -4.79 13.81
C ASP A 178 -3.16 -3.98 14.07
N ASP A 179 -3.13 -3.13 15.11
CA ASP A 179 -1.93 -2.37 15.50
C ASP A 179 -0.92 -3.23 16.29
N MET A 180 -1.30 -4.47 16.61
CA MET A 180 -0.54 -5.37 17.46
C MET A 180 0.06 -6.53 16.66
N ILE A 181 1.31 -6.84 16.97
CA ILE A 181 2.01 -8.02 16.44
C ILE A 181 2.29 -8.96 17.60
N SER A 182 1.99 -10.24 17.39
CA SER A 182 2.30 -11.30 18.34
C SER A 182 3.51 -12.09 17.85
N CYS A 183 4.47 -12.35 18.73
CA CYS A 183 5.51 -13.35 18.44
C CYS A 183 4.99 -14.78 18.64
N ASP A 184 5.75 -15.78 18.22
CA ASP A 184 5.37 -17.20 18.36
C ASP A 184 5.23 -17.68 19.82
N ASN A 185 5.74 -16.91 20.78
CA ASN A 185 5.52 -17.14 22.22
C ASN A 185 4.39 -16.26 22.80
N ASN A 186 3.52 -15.71 21.95
CA ASN A 186 2.34 -14.95 22.29
C ASN A 186 2.58 -13.62 23.06
N HIS A 187 3.80 -13.07 23.04
CA HIS A 187 4.05 -11.70 23.50
C HIS A 187 3.54 -10.71 22.46
N ARG A 188 2.87 -9.64 22.88
CA ARG A 188 2.17 -8.71 21.97
C ARG A 188 2.70 -7.30 22.08
N PHE A 189 3.14 -6.74 20.95
CA PHE A 189 3.70 -5.39 20.90
C PHE A 189 3.06 -4.59 19.76
N CYS A 190 2.93 -3.29 19.94
CA CYS A 190 2.46 -2.44 18.86
C CYS A 190 3.47 -2.39 17.72
N GLN A 191 2.97 -2.22 16.49
CA GLN A 191 3.80 -2.10 15.28
C GLN A 191 4.87 -1.02 15.41
N THR A 192 4.54 0.10 16.08
CA THR A 192 5.47 1.22 16.31
C THR A 192 6.65 0.82 17.20
N CYS A 193 6.41 0.09 18.30
CA CYS A 193 7.49 -0.39 19.16
C CYS A 193 8.44 -1.32 18.42
N ILE A 194 7.91 -2.27 17.64
CA ILE A 194 8.73 -3.21 16.88
C ILE A 194 9.50 -2.49 15.78
N ARG A 195 8.84 -1.59 15.03
CA ARG A 195 9.50 -0.76 14.01
C ARG A 195 10.67 0.01 14.62
N ASN A 196 10.42 0.79 15.68
CA ASN A 196 11.45 1.63 16.29
C ASN A 196 12.62 0.80 16.84
N TYR A 197 12.35 -0.36 17.42
CA TYR A 197 13.37 -1.29 17.87
C TYR A 197 14.28 -1.77 16.72
N ILE A 198 13.68 -2.22 15.62
CA ILE A 198 14.42 -2.69 14.44
C ILE A 198 15.19 -1.53 13.79
N GLU A 199 14.54 -0.38 13.59
CA GLU A 199 15.17 0.80 12.98
C GLU A 199 16.36 1.30 13.79
N THR A 200 16.20 1.41 15.12
CA THR A 200 17.27 1.88 16.00
C THR A 200 18.43 0.89 16.03
N GLY A 201 18.15 -0.41 16.22
CA GLY A 201 19.22 -1.41 16.24
C GLY A 201 19.97 -1.49 14.91
N PHE A 202 19.28 -1.38 13.78
CA PHE A 202 19.94 -1.39 12.47
C PHE A 202 20.74 -0.10 12.21
N ILE A 203 20.14 1.08 12.42
CA ILE A 203 20.76 2.36 12.07
C ILE A 203 21.91 2.70 13.01
N THR A 204 21.73 2.45 14.32
CA THR A 204 22.70 2.84 15.34
C THR A 204 23.76 1.76 15.57
N ASN A 205 23.34 0.49 15.70
CA ASN A 205 24.25 -0.60 16.10
C ASN A 205 24.69 -1.47 14.91
N GLY A 206 24.08 -1.32 13.73
CA GLY A 206 24.35 -2.16 12.58
C GLY A 206 23.82 -3.59 12.71
N GLU A 207 22.88 -3.81 13.63
CA GLU A 207 22.22 -5.11 13.85
C GLU A 207 21.36 -5.50 12.65
N CYS A 208 21.30 -6.78 12.32
CA CYS A 208 20.49 -7.27 11.18
C CYS A 208 19.57 -8.45 11.51
N PHE A 209 19.75 -9.07 12.68
CA PHE A 209 18.85 -10.08 13.22
C PHE A 209 18.20 -9.53 14.48
N PHE A 210 16.87 -9.63 14.54
CA PHE A 210 16.08 -9.00 15.59
C PHE A 210 15.21 -10.05 16.25
N THR A 211 15.28 -10.11 17.58
CA THR A 211 14.44 -11.01 18.39
C THR A 211 13.26 -10.25 18.98
N CYS A 212 12.30 -11.00 19.49
CA CYS A 212 11.17 -10.49 20.26
C CYS A 212 11.60 -9.42 21.28
N LEU A 213 10.78 -8.37 21.42
CA LEU A 213 11.02 -7.27 22.36
C LEU A 213 11.06 -7.71 23.82
N ASN A 214 10.46 -8.85 24.16
CA ASN A 214 10.59 -9.42 25.50
C ASN A 214 12.03 -9.93 25.71
N PRO A 215 12.77 -9.45 26.73
CA PRO A 215 14.19 -9.80 26.94
C PRO A 215 14.48 -11.31 27.10
N THR A 216 13.50 -12.07 27.55
CA THR A 216 13.61 -13.52 27.79
C THR A 216 13.24 -14.34 26.56
N CYS A 217 12.67 -13.72 25.53
CA CYS A 217 12.18 -14.38 24.33
C CYS A 217 13.22 -14.34 23.21
N LYS A 218 13.49 -15.50 22.59
CA LYS A 218 14.52 -15.64 21.54
C LYS A 218 13.95 -15.86 20.14
N TYR A 219 12.63 -15.79 19.98
CA TYR A 219 12.01 -15.85 18.65
C TYR A 219 12.44 -14.65 17.82
N GLU A 220 12.93 -14.92 16.61
CA GLU A 220 13.35 -13.91 15.65
C GLU A 220 12.17 -13.42 14.82
N TYR A 221 12.17 -12.12 14.52
CA TYR A 221 11.20 -11.54 13.61
C TYR A 221 11.53 -11.96 12.17
N SER A 222 10.50 -12.32 11.40
CA SER A 222 10.68 -12.71 10.00
C SER A 222 10.98 -11.50 9.11
N THR A 223 11.66 -11.75 8.00
CA THR A 223 11.89 -10.73 6.94
C THR A 223 10.58 -10.22 6.34
N SER A 224 9.54 -11.05 6.32
CA SER A 224 8.20 -10.65 5.86
C SER A 224 7.60 -9.58 6.76
N LEU A 225 7.78 -9.70 8.08
CA LEU A 225 7.36 -8.68 9.04
C LEU A 225 8.16 -7.38 8.86
N MET A 226 9.47 -7.49 8.66
CA MET A 226 10.32 -6.31 8.40
C MET A 226 9.90 -5.56 7.14
N ASN A 227 9.54 -6.26 6.07
CA ASN A 227 9.02 -5.65 4.84
C ASN A 227 7.71 -4.88 5.06
N GLN A 228 6.86 -5.38 5.97
CA GLN A 228 5.60 -4.72 6.31
C GLN A 228 5.81 -3.46 7.15
N LEU A 229 6.79 -3.47 8.06
CA LEU A 229 6.96 -2.41 9.06
C LEU A 229 7.88 -1.27 8.62
N LEU A 230 8.93 -1.58 7.85
CA LEU A 230 10.00 -0.64 7.52
C LEU A 230 9.74 0.06 6.19
N ALA A 231 10.28 1.27 6.04
CA ALA A 231 10.29 1.95 4.75
C ALA A 231 11.04 1.10 3.69
N PRO A 232 10.57 1.05 2.42
CA PRO A 232 11.16 0.17 1.39
C PRO A 232 12.67 0.35 1.18
N THR A 233 13.18 1.58 1.33
CA THR A 233 14.59 1.92 1.21
C THR A 233 15.42 1.37 2.38
N LEU A 234 14.88 1.43 3.60
CA LEU A 234 15.53 0.90 4.80
C LEU A 234 15.52 -0.63 4.79
N PHE A 235 14.39 -1.23 4.44
CA PHE A 235 14.26 -2.68 4.31
C PHE A 235 15.23 -3.26 3.27
N SER A 236 15.37 -2.60 2.12
CA SER A 236 16.32 -3.02 1.07
C SER A 236 17.76 -3.03 1.58
N ARG A 237 18.17 -2.03 2.37
CA ARG A 237 19.50 -1.97 3.00
C ARG A 237 19.68 -3.06 4.06
N LEU A 238 18.64 -3.33 4.85
CA LEU A 238 18.65 -4.38 5.86
C LEU A 238 18.82 -5.76 5.23
N LEU A 239 18.09 -6.08 4.15
CA LEU A 239 18.23 -7.34 3.43
C LEU A 239 19.64 -7.58 2.89
N ILE A 240 20.29 -6.54 2.33
CA ILE A 240 21.68 -6.64 1.90
C ILE A 240 22.59 -7.01 3.08
N LYS A 241 22.37 -6.40 4.24
CA LYS A 241 23.16 -6.67 5.46
C LYS A 241 22.93 -8.07 6.01
N ILE A 242 21.67 -8.54 6.05
CA ILE A 242 21.32 -9.91 6.44
C ILE A 242 22.06 -10.90 5.54
N GLN A 243 21.99 -10.70 4.22
CA GLN A 243 22.65 -11.58 3.26
C GLN A 243 24.16 -11.65 3.48
N GLN A 244 24.81 -10.51 3.72
CA GLN A 244 26.24 -10.43 4.02
C GLN A 244 26.60 -11.21 5.30
N GLU A 245 25.77 -11.09 6.33
CA GLU A 245 26.01 -11.75 7.61
C GLU A 245 25.76 -13.26 7.54
N GLU A 246 24.72 -13.70 6.82
CA GLU A 246 24.49 -15.13 6.53
C GLU A 246 25.67 -15.76 5.79
N LEU A 247 26.22 -15.07 4.78
CA LEU A 247 27.42 -15.52 4.05
C LEU A 247 28.65 -15.60 4.95
N ARG A 248 28.82 -14.62 5.85
CA ARG A 248 29.90 -14.61 6.85
C ARG A 248 29.80 -15.80 7.80
N LEU A 249 28.59 -16.10 8.27
CA LEU A 249 28.31 -17.22 9.18
C LEU A 249 28.44 -18.59 8.49
N ALA A 250 28.09 -18.67 7.19
CA ALA A 250 28.21 -19.90 6.40
C ALA A 250 29.66 -20.29 6.06
N ASN A 251 30.65 -19.42 6.34
CA ASN A 251 32.09 -19.65 6.14
C ASN A 251 32.43 -20.24 4.75
N ILE A 252 31.79 -19.71 3.70
CA ILE A 252 31.96 -20.20 2.33
C ILE A 252 33.32 -19.74 1.80
N GLN A 253 34.22 -20.69 1.51
CA GLN A 253 35.52 -20.39 0.90
C GLN A 253 35.36 -19.82 -0.52
N ASN A 254 36.15 -18.79 -0.86
CA ASN A 254 36.23 -18.16 -2.19
C ASN A 254 34.91 -17.57 -2.71
N PHE A 255 34.06 -17.04 -1.83
CA PHE A 255 32.86 -16.31 -2.22
C PHE A 255 33.19 -14.83 -2.50
N GLU A 256 32.96 -14.37 -3.72
CA GLU A 256 33.09 -12.97 -4.11
C GLU A 256 31.71 -12.37 -4.39
N GLN A 257 31.37 -11.28 -3.69
CA GLN A 257 30.10 -10.57 -3.84
C GLN A 257 30.22 -9.41 -4.83
N CYS A 258 29.25 -9.30 -5.73
CA CYS A 258 29.18 -8.14 -6.62
C CYS A 258 28.89 -6.86 -5.82
N LYS A 259 29.71 -5.82 -5.99
CA LYS A 259 29.51 -4.51 -5.35
C LYS A 259 28.31 -3.70 -5.88
N TYR A 260 27.60 -4.19 -6.89
CA TYR A 260 26.53 -3.47 -7.58
C TYR A 260 25.17 -4.18 -7.56
N CYS A 261 25.10 -5.42 -7.06
CA CYS A 261 23.85 -6.17 -6.95
C CYS A 261 23.92 -7.22 -5.83
N THR A 262 22.81 -7.90 -5.56
CA THR A 262 22.70 -8.90 -4.48
C THR A 262 23.32 -10.26 -4.81
N PHE A 263 23.82 -10.47 -6.03
CA PHE A 263 24.38 -11.74 -6.46
C PHE A 263 25.88 -11.86 -6.11
N GLY A 264 26.31 -13.06 -5.75
CA GLY A 264 27.72 -13.40 -5.58
C GLY A 264 28.01 -14.79 -6.15
N THR A 265 29.28 -15.07 -6.40
CA THR A 265 29.73 -16.33 -7.00
C THR A 265 30.79 -16.97 -6.12
N SER A 266 30.75 -18.30 -5.99
CA SER A 266 31.82 -19.08 -5.36
C SER A 266 32.75 -19.63 -6.45
N MET A 267 34.02 -19.25 -6.44
CA MET A 267 35.00 -19.82 -7.37
C MET A 267 35.60 -21.12 -6.81
N THR A 268 35.24 -22.25 -7.41
CA THR A 268 35.86 -23.55 -7.10
C THR A 268 37.11 -23.73 -7.94
N THR A 269 38.29 -23.66 -7.32
CA THR A 269 39.56 -24.01 -7.97
C THR A 269 39.64 -25.53 -8.09
N PHE A 270 39.45 -26.07 -9.29
CA PHE A 270 39.78 -27.47 -9.58
C PHE A 270 41.30 -27.61 -9.66
N LEU A 271 41.91 -28.23 -8.66
CA LEU A 271 43.28 -28.73 -8.79
C LEU A 271 43.25 -29.92 -9.75
N ILE A 272 43.70 -29.71 -10.98
CA ILE A 272 43.99 -30.80 -11.91
C ILE A 272 45.29 -31.44 -11.41
N TYR A 273 45.19 -32.56 -10.70
CA TYR A 273 46.34 -33.42 -10.45
C TYR A 273 46.73 -34.07 -11.79
N GLY A 274 47.86 -33.64 -12.34
CA GLY A 274 48.54 -34.26 -13.49
C GLY A 274 49.47 -35.38 -13.07
#